data_AF-A0A392RUH1-F1
#
_entry.id   AF-A0A392RUH1-F1
#
_cell.length_a   1.000
_cell.length_b   1.000
_cell.length_c   1.000
_cell.angle_alpha   90.00
_cell.angle_beta   90.00
_cell.angle_gamma   90.00
#
_symmetry.space_group_name_H-M   'P 1'
#
loop_
_entity.id
_entity.type
_entity.pdbx_description
1 polymer ?
#
loop_
_entity_poly.entity_id
_entity_poly.type
_entity_poly.pdbx_seq_one_letter_code
_entity_poly.pdbx_strand_id
1 'polypeptide(L)' 'MELKQGNLSVAGYAVKFETLCAFSPHYNTVESENDKCVKFENGLRPDIKHLIGFYEIRDFANLVNKSRICDEDGRA' A
#
# COMPACT_ATOMS: atom_id res chain seq x y z
N MET A 1 -4.70 9.24 -7.95
CA MET A 1 -4.58 9.27 -6.47
C MET A 1 -3.19 9.75 -6.07
N GLU A 2 -3.03 10.60 -5.06
CA GLU A 2 -1.72 11.05 -4.55
C GLU A 2 -1.67 10.97 -3.02
N LEU A 3 -2.04 9.81 -2.47
CA LEU A 3 -2.02 9.57 -1.03
C LEU A 3 -0.61 9.14 -0.61
N LYS A 4 -0.08 9.72 0.47
CA LYS A 4 1.14 9.28 1.13
C LYS A 4 0.80 8.83 2.55
N GLN A 5 1.49 7.81 3.04
CA GLN A 5 1.34 7.26 4.38
C GLN A 5 1.61 8.32 5.44
N GLY A 6 2.71 9.08 5.30
CA GLY A 6 3.13 10.07 6.29
C GLY A 6 3.28 9.43 7.67
N ASN A 7 2.70 10.05 8.70
CA ASN A 7 2.73 9.57 10.09
C ASN A 7 1.65 8.52 10.41
N LEU A 8 0.83 8.11 9.43
CA LEU A 8 -0.17 7.07 9.64
C LEU A 8 0.51 5.70 9.80
N SER A 9 -0.13 4.82 10.57
CA SER A 9 0.16 3.39 10.44
C SER A 9 -0.20 2.92 9.03
N VAL A 10 0.43 1.84 8.57
CA VAL A 10 0.07 1.22 7.29
C VAL A 10 -1.40 0.84 7.26
N ALA A 11 -1.96 0.38 8.39
CA ALA A 11 -3.39 0.10 8.49
C ALA A 11 -4.25 1.34 8.22
N GLY A 12 -3.93 2.48 8.83
CA GLY A 12 -4.66 3.74 8.62
C GLY A 12 -4.50 4.28 7.20
N TYR A 13 -3.31 4.11 6.61
CA TYR A 13 -3.03 4.46 5.22
C TYR A 13 -3.83 3.58 4.24
N ALA A 14 -3.85 2.25 4.45
CA ALA A 14 -4.58 1.30 3.62
C ALA A 14 -6.08 1.57 3.58
N VAL A 15 -6.70 1.86 4.73
CA VAL A 15 -8.13 2.24 4.79
C VAL A 15 -8.40 3.48 3.94
N LYS A 16 -7.57 4.52 4.06
CA LYS A 16 -7.73 5.74 3.24
C LYS A 16 -7.50 5.47 1.76
N PHE A 17 -6.53 4.63 1.43
CA PHE A 17 -6.23 4.25 0.05
C PHE A 17 -7.41 3.50 -0.59
N GLU A 18 -7.93 2.48 0.09
CA GLU A 18 -9.11 1.73 -0.37
C GLU A 18 -10.36 2.62 -0.50
N THR A 19 -10.54 3.55 0.44
CA THR A 19 -11.62 4.54 0.34
C THR A 19 -11.51 5.35 -0.95
N LEU A 20 -10.30 5.79 -1.33
CA LEU A 20 -10.09 6.48 -2.61
C LEU A 20 -10.33 5.55 -3.81
N CYS A 21 -9.90 4.29 -3.75
CA CYS A 21 -10.19 3.28 -4.78
C CYS A 21 -11.68 3.04 -4.97
N ALA A 22 -12.49 3.09 -3.92
CA ALA A 22 -13.94 3.01 -4.02
C ALA A 22 -14.55 4.16 -4.83
N PHE A 23 -13.98 5.37 -4.78
CA PHE A 23 -14.39 6.52 -5.60
C PHE A 23 -13.86 6.48 -7.03
N SER A 24 -13.02 5.50 -7.37
CA SER A 24 -12.32 5.39 -8.65
C SER A 24 -12.34 3.95 -9.14
N PRO A 25 -13.47 3.50 -9.75
CA PRO A 25 -13.71 2.09 -10.09
C PRO A 25 -12.63 1.46 -10.98
N HIS A 26 -11.90 2.27 -11.74
CA HIS A 26 -10.78 1.84 -12.57
C HIS A 26 -9.67 1.13 -11.79
N TYR A 27 -9.48 1.41 -10.50
CA TYR A 27 -8.48 0.71 -9.68
C TYR A 27 -8.97 -0.61 -9.07
N ASN A 28 -10.25 -0.96 -9.23
CA ASN A 28 -10.84 -2.16 -8.64
C ASN A 28 -10.96 -3.32 -9.63
N THR A 29 -10.33 -3.20 -10.80
CA THR A 29 -10.24 -4.27 -11.79
C THR A 29 -8.96 -5.09 -11.59
N VAL A 30 -8.98 -6.34 -12.02
CA VAL A 30 -7.79 -7.22 -11.98
C VAL A 30 -6.66 -6.65 -12.85
N GLU A 31 -7.01 -6.05 -13.99
CA GLU A 31 -6.03 -5.44 -14.91
C GLU A 31 -5.28 -4.26 -14.28
N SER A 32 -5.94 -3.54 -13.36
CA SER A 32 -5.34 -2.38 -12.66
C SER A 32 -4.78 -2.73 -11.29
N GLU A 33 -4.78 -4.00 -10.87
CA GLU A 33 -4.27 -4.42 -9.57
C GLU A 33 -2.77 -4.17 -9.44
N ASN A 34 -2.00 -4.42 -10.51
CA ASN A 34 -0.58 -4.11 -10.54
C ASN A 34 -0.32 -2.61 -10.35
N ASP A 35 -1.07 -1.76 -11.06
CA ASP A 35 -0.96 -0.30 -10.94
C ASP A 35 -1.40 0.17 -9.55
N LYS A 36 -2.45 -0.46 -8.98
CA LYS A 36 -2.91 -0.22 -7.61
C LYS A 36 -1.80 -0.53 -6.61
N CYS A 37 -1.11 -1.67 -6.76
CA CYS A 37 0.03 -2.07 -5.94
C CYS A 37 1.19 -1.08 -6.03
N VAL A 38 1.63 -0.75 -7.26
CA VAL A 38 2.70 0.22 -7.50
C VAL A 38 2.35 1.58 -6.89
N LYS A 39 1.07 1.99 -6.99
CA LYS A 39 0.64 3.27 -6.44
C LYS A 39 0.62 3.27 -4.92
N PHE A 40 0.18 2.18 -4.30
CA PHE A 40 0.21 2.01 -2.85
C PHE A 40 1.65 2.02 -2.32
N GLU A 41 2.53 1.23 -2.92
CA GLU A 41 3.95 1.11 -2.59
C GLU A 41 4.65 2.47 -2.65
N ASN A 42 4.37 3.26 -3.69
CA ASN A 42 4.95 4.60 -3.83
C ASN A 42 4.51 5.61 -2.77
N GLY A 43 3.35 5.38 -2.13
CA GLY A 43 2.88 6.21 -1.03
C GLY A 43 3.39 5.77 0.35
N LEU A 44 4.02 4.60 0.48
CA LEU A 44 4.61 4.13 1.73
C LEU A 44 5.79 5.00 2.16
N ARG A 45 6.09 4.99 3.46
CA ARG A 45 7.32 5.60 3.98
C ARG A 45 8.56 4.86 3.45
N PRO A 46 9.72 5.54 3.33
CA PRO A 46 10.90 4.97 2.68
C PRO A 46 11.43 3.68 3.30
N ASP A 47 11.35 3.56 4.64
CA ASP A 47 11.75 2.38 5.41
C ASP A 47 10.94 1.14 4.98
N ILE A 48 9.61 1.24 4.99
CA ILE A 48 8.72 0.13 4.61
C ILE A 48 8.80 -0.10 3.10
N LYS A 49 8.81 0.96 2.30
CA LYS A 49 8.88 0.89 0.84
C LYS A 49 10.09 0.08 0.37
N HIS A 50 11.26 0.30 0.98
CA HIS A 50 12.47 -0.41 0.58
C HIS A 50 12.36 -1.93 0.83
N LEU A 51 11.85 -2.33 2.00
CA LEU A 51 11.60 -3.73 2.34
C LEU A 51 10.57 -4.36 1.40
N ILE A 52 9.47 -3.65 1.16
CA ILE A 52 8.35 -4.16 0.35
C ILE A 52 8.70 -4.26 -1.13
N GLY A 53 9.44 -3.29 -1.67
CA GLY A 53 9.90 -3.28 -3.07
C GLY A 53 10.77 -4.48 -3.41
N PHE A 54 11.47 -5.07 -2.43
CA PHE A 54 12.26 -6.30 -2.62
C PHE A 54 11.41 -7.55 -2.88
N TYR A 55 10.18 -7.60 -2.34
CA TYR A 55 9.30 -8.75 -2.49
C TYR A 55 8.51 -8.76 -3.81
N GLU A 56 8.54 -7.66 -4.57
CA GLU A 56 7.86 -7.50 -5.87
C GLU A 56 6.38 -7.94 -5.89
N ILE A 57 5.67 -7.71 -4.77
CA ILE A 57 4.29 -8.21 -4.57
C ILE A 57 3.32 -7.44 -5.47
N ARG A 58 2.55 -8.17 -6.29
CA ARG A 58 1.51 -7.64 -7.20
C ARG A 58 0.08 -8.06 -6.84
N ASP A 59 -0.09 -8.69 -5.68
CA ASP A 59 -1.40 -8.93 -5.06
C ASP A 59 -1.63 -7.87 -3.96
N PHE A 60 -2.72 -7.11 -4.07
CA PHE A 60 -2.90 -5.94 -3.20
C PHE A 60 -3.09 -6.34 -1.73
N ALA A 61 -3.82 -7.42 -1.46
CA ALA A 61 -4.09 -7.88 -0.11
C ALA A 61 -2.80 -8.32 0.62
N ASN A 62 -1.95 -9.08 -0.07
CA ASN A 62 -0.67 -9.53 0.43
C ASN A 62 0.31 -8.37 0.61
N LEU A 63 0.32 -7.41 -0.33
CA LEU A 63 1.12 -6.18 -0.22
C LEU A 63 0.78 -5.42 1.06
N VAL A 64 -0.51 -5.19 1.32
CA VAL A 64 -0.98 -4.49 2.54
C VAL A 64 -0.60 -5.27 3.80
N ASN A 65 -0.78 -6.60 3.80
CA ASN A 65 -0.47 -7.43 4.95
C ASN A 65 1.03 -7.40 5.30
N LYS A 66 1.90 -7.61 4.30
CA LYS A 66 3.36 -7.51 4.47
C LYS A 66 3.79 -6.12 4.92
N SER A 67 3.23 -5.08 4.31
CA SER A 67 3.51 -3.69 4.70
C SER A 67 3.14 -3.42 6.15
N ARG A 68 2.02 -4.00 6.63
CA ARG A 68 1.58 -3.85 8.02
C ARG A 68 2.54 -4.53 9.01
N ILE A 69 3.02 -5.73 8.67
CA ILE A 69 4.01 -6.45 9.50
C ILE A 69 5.28 -5.61 9.63
N CYS A 70 5.79 -5.06 8.52
CA CYS A 70 6.99 -4.20 8.55
C CYS A 70 6.79 -2.90 9.35
N ASP A 71 5.58 -2.33 9.36
CA ASP A 71 5.23 -1.14 10.15
C ASP A 71 5.20 -1.43 11.66
N GLU A 72 4.85 -2.66 12.04
CA GLU A 72 4.83 -3.12 13.43
C GLU A 72 6.25 -3.49 13.91
N ASP A 73 7.03 -4.19 13.09
CA ASP A 73 8.42 -4.58 13.39
C ASP A 73 9.36 -3.38 13.56
N GLY A 74 9.16 -2.31 12.78
CA GLY A 74 9.94 -1.07 12.90
C GLY A 74 9.59 -0.17 14.10
N ARG A 75 8.52 -0.51 14.84
CA ARG A 75 8.08 0.24 16.04
C ARG A 75 8.43 -0.46 17.35
N ALA A 76 9.12 -1.60 17.30
CA ALA A 76 9.61 -2.35 18.45
C ALA A 76 10.88 -1.75 19.06
#